data_AF-A0A355BWG4-F1
#
_entry.id   AF-A0A355BWG4-F1
#
_cell.length_a   1.000
_cell.length_b   1.000
_cell.length_c   1.000
_cell.angle_alpha   90.00
_cell.angle_beta   90.00
_cell.angle_gamma   90.00
#
_symmetry.space_group_name_H-M   'P 1'
#
loop_
_entity.id
_entity.type
_entity.pdbx_description
1 polymer ?
#
loop_
_entity_poly.entity_id
_entity_poly.type
_entity_poly.pdbx_seq_one_letter_code
_entity_poly.pdbx_strand_id
1 'polypeptide(L)'
;MNGAAPILVLVKRFPKLSETFILNEILSLEAAGLDLEVRTLFAPSDEFSHPDAARVRANIGELKPGSIRASFSRAPLATLRALAASVLAA
;
A
#
# COMPACT_ATOMS: atom_id res chain seq x y z
N MET A 1 -15.55 5.69 9.33
CA MET A 1 -14.71 6.00 8.15
C MET A 1 -14.15 7.40 8.37
N ASN A 2 -12.87 7.50 8.69
CA ASN A 2 -12.23 8.82 8.84
C ASN A 2 -12.24 9.48 7.45
N GLY A 3 -12.73 10.71 7.34
CA GLY A 3 -12.81 11.44 6.06
C GLY A 3 -11.46 11.85 5.46
N ALA A 4 -10.37 11.15 5.82
CA ALA A 4 -9.03 11.36 5.29
C ALA A 4 -8.83 10.48 4.05
N ALA A 5 -8.05 10.98 3.09
CA ALA A 5 -7.69 10.20 1.91
C ALA A 5 -6.91 8.93 2.30
N PRO A 6 -7.15 7.79 1.63
CA PRO A 6 -6.47 6.54 1.94
C PRO A 6 -4.96 6.65 1.68
N ILE A 7 -4.18 5.86 2.42
CA ILE A 7 -2.73 5.74 2.21
C ILE A 7 -2.49 4.82 1.02
N LEU A 8 -1.81 5.32 -0.01
CA LEU A 8 -1.41 4.53 -1.18
C LEU A 8 -0.14 3.73 -0.88
N VAL A 9 -0.26 2.41 -0.89
CA VAL A 9 0.86 1.46 -0.80
C VAL A 9 1.20 0.98 -2.21
N LEU A 10 2.31 1.47 -2.77
CA LEU A 10 2.81 1.07 -4.08
C LEU A 10 3.89 0.00 -3.94
N VAL A 11 3.67 -1.17 -4.55
CA VAL A 11 4.59 -2.31 -4.50
C VAL A 11 4.85 -2.86 -5.90
N LYS A 12 5.95 -3.59 -6.06
CA LYS A 12 6.29 -4.20 -7.36
C LYS A 12 5.27 -5.29 -7.74
N ARG A 13 5.06 -6.26 -6.86
CA ARG A 13 4.09 -7.36 -7.00
C ARG A 13 3.50 -7.65 -5.63
N PHE A 14 2.23 -8.06 -5.59
CA PHE A 14 1.57 -8.50 -4.37
C PHE A 14 0.32 -9.31 -4.70
N PRO A 15 0.00 -10.41 -3.97
CA PRO A 15 0.82 -11.03 -2.92
C PRO A 15 2.06 -11.74 -3.47
N LYS A 16 3.08 -11.93 -2.62
CA LYS A 16 4.29 -12.68 -2.95
C LYS A 16 4.84 -13.43 -1.74
N LEU A 17 5.08 -14.73 -1.87
CA LEU A 17 5.39 -15.64 -0.76
C LEU A 17 6.77 -15.36 -0.15
N SER A 18 7.74 -14.92 -0.96
CA SER A 18 9.06 -14.54 -0.47
C SER A 18 9.10 -13.15 0.18
N GLU A 19 8.00 -12.39 0.14
CA GLU A 19 7.91 -11.00 0.59
C GLU A 19 6.75 -10.81 1.58
N THR A 20 6.60 -11.76 2.53
CA THR A 20 5.55 -11.71 3.57
C THR A 20 5.65 -10.50 4.48
N PHE A 21 6.81 -9.82 4.54
CA PHE A 21 6.95 -8.55 5.26
C PHE A 21 5.96 -7.50 4.75
N ILE A 22 5.67 -7.46 3.44
CA ILE A 22 4.67 -6.53 2.86
C ILE A 22 3.27 -6.90 3.34
N LEU A 23 2.95 -8.20 3.34
CA LEU A 23 1.66 -8.70 3.84
C LEU A 23 1.45 -8.34 5.31
N ASN A 24 2.47 -8.60 6.15
CA ASN A 24 2.41 -8.33 7.57
C ASN A 24 2.26 -6.84 7.87
N GLU A 25 2.96 -5.98 7.12
CA GLU A 25 2.83 -4.53 7.24
C GLU A 25 1.42 -4.06 6.88
N ILE A 26 0.87 -4.48 5.74
CA ILE A 26 -0.49 -4.13 5.32
C ILE A 26 -1.51 -4.54 6.40
N LEU A 27 -1.43 -5.78 6.89
CA LEU A 27 -2.35 -6.26 7.92
C LEU A 27 -2.20 -5.50 9.24
N SER A 28 -0.98 -5.10 9.62
CA SER A 28 -0.72 -4.34 10.85
C SER A 28 -1.24 -2.92 10.75
N LEU A 29 -1.04 -2.25 9.61
CA LEU A 29 -1.57 -0.91 9.35
C LEU A 29 -3.10 -0.91 9.31
N GLU A 30 -3.71 -1.92 8.67
CA GLU A 30 -5.16 -2.11 8.69
C GLU A 30 -5.70 -2.38 10.11
N ALA A 31 -4.97 -3.15 10.92
CA ALA A 31 -5.32 -3.41 12.32
C ALA A 31 -5.20 -2.13 13.18
N ALA A 32 -4.27 -1.24 12.84
CA ALA A 32 -4.16 0.09 13.44
C ALA A 32 -5.26 1.08 12.98
N GLY A 33 -6.17 0.64 12.10
CA GLY A 33 -7.31 1.43 11.64
C GLY A 33 -7.00 2.37 10.47
N LEU A 34 -5.88 2.17 9.79
CA LEU A 34 -5.54 2.94 8.59
C LEU A 34 -6.31 2.43 7.38
N ASP A 35 -6.79 3.37 6.57
CA ASP A 35 -7.44 3.08 5.29
C ASP A 35 -6.38 3.04 4.18
N LEU A 36 -6.30 1.92 3.47
CA LEU A 36 -5.22 1.63 2.53
C LEU A 36 -5.74 1.35 1.13
N GLU A 37 -5.01 1.84 0.13
CA GLU A 37 -5.14 1.44 -1.27
C GLU A 37 -3.83 0.80 -1.71
N VAL A 38 -3.88 -0.44 -2.19
CA VAL A 38 -2.69 -1.15 -2.66
C VAL A 38 -2.64 -1.11 -4.18
N ARG A 39 -1.51 -0.66 -4.72
CA ARG A 39 -1.24 -0.69 -6.16
C ARG A 39 0.00 -1.50 -6.47
N THR A 40 -0.11 -2.39 -7.45
CA THR A 40 1.01 -3.21 -7.92
C THR A 40 1.51 -2.72 -9.28
N LEU A 41 2.81 -2.86 -9.53
CA LEU A 41 3.37 -2.59 -10.87
C LEU A 41 3.17 -3.78 -11.82
N PHE A 42 3.04 -4.98 -11.28
CA PHE A 42 2.81 -6.21 -12.04
C PHE A 42 1.88 -7.14 -11.27
N ALA A 43 1.20 -8.03 -12.00
CA ALA A 43 0.44 -9.14 -11.42
C ALA A 43 1.27 -10.02 -10.46
N PRO A 44 0.63 -10.75 -9.53
CA PRO A 44 1.29 -11.80 -8.74
C PRO A 44 2.04 -12.79 -9.65
N SER A 45 3.20 -13.27 -9.21
CA SER A 45 4.03 -14.22 -9.96
C SER A 45 4.00 -15.64 -9.41
N ASP A 46 3.61 -15.80 -8.15
CA ASP A 46 3.71 -17.07 -7.45
C ASP A 46 2.43 -17.87 -7.67
N GLU A 47 2.56 -19.19 -7.83
CA GLU A 47 1.42 -20.10 -7.97
C GLU A 47 0.56 -20.16 -6.70
N PHE A 48 1.21 -20.00 -5.55
CA PHE A 48 0.58 -20.02 -4.22
C PHE A 48 0.86 -18.71 -3.49
N SER A 49 -0.13 -18.26 -2.71
CA SER A 49 -0.01 -17.13 -1.80
C SER A 49 -0.08 -17.60 -0.35
N HIS A 50 0.46 -16.79 0.57
CA HIS A 50 0.29 -17.04 1.99
C HIS A 50 -1.21 -16.94 2.36
N PRO A 51 -1.77 -17.85 3.18
CA PRO A 51 -3.21 -17.86 3.49
C PRO A 51 -3.73 -16.52 4.05
N ASP A 52 -2.91 -15.84 4.85
CA ASP A 52 -3.26 -14.54 5.41
C ASP A 52 -3.45 -13.43 4.37
N ALA A 53 -3.02 -13.62 3.11
CA ALA A 53 -3.32 -12.66 2.04
C ALA A 53 -4.83 -12.46 1.85
N ALA A 54 -5.65 -13.47 2.15
CA ALA A 54 -7.10 -13.37 2.11
C ALA A 54 -7.69 -12.45 3.21
N ARG A 55 -6.90 -12.07 4.21
CA ARG A 55 -7.33 -11.18 5.31
C ARG A 55 -7.15 -9.70 4.98
N VAL A 56 -6.42 -9.36 3.92
CA VAL A 56 -6.20 -7.98 3.48
C VAL A 56 -7.53 -7.38 3.05
N ARG A 57 -7.87 -6.22 3.63
CA ARG A 57 -9.11 -5.49 3.32
C ARG A 57 -8.91 -4.41 2.26
N ALA A 58 -7.68 -3.93 2.10
CA ALA A 58 -7.31 -2.89 1.16
C ALA A 58 -7.72 -3.26 -0.28
N ASN A 59 -8.12 -2.24 -1.05
CA ASN A 59 -8.39 -2.45 -2.46
C ASN A 59 -7.07 -2.63 -3.23
N ILE A 60 -6.83 -3.83 -3.75
CA ILE A 60 -5.63 -4.19 -4.51
C ILE A 60 -5.93 -4.07 -6.00
N GLY A 61 -5.06 -3.36 -6.73
CA GLY A 61 -5.19 -3.23 -8.18
C GLY A 61 -3.86 -2.98 -8.86
N GLU A 62 -3.74 -3.41 -10.11
CA GLU A 62 -2.57 -3.09 -10.93
C GLU A 62 -2.60 -1.62 -11.35
N LEU A 63 -1.45 -0.97 -11.29
CA LEU A 63 -1.31 0.40 -11.72
C LEU A 63 -1.29 0.48 -13.24
N LYS A 64 -2.28 1.15 -13.83
CA LYS A 64 -2.30 1.40 -15.27
C LYS A 64 -1.14 2.35 -15.66
N PRO A 65 -0.47 2.13 -16.80
CA PRO A 65 0.51 3.09 -17.32
C PRO A 65 -0.09 4.50 -17.40
N GLY A 66 0.63 5.50 -16.89
CA GLY A 66 0.21 6.92 -16.89
C GLY A 66 -0.51 7.41 -15.63
N SER A 67 -0.97 6.52 -14.73
CA SER A 67 -1.75 6.89 -13.52
C SER A 67 -0.97 7.73 -12.52
N ILE A 68 0.31 7.43 -12.32
CA ILE A 68 1.18 8.06 -11.31
C ILE A 68 1.46 9.53 -11.64
N ARG A 69 1.65 9.86 -12.92
CA ARG A 69 2.02 11.22 -13.35
C ARG A 69 0.95 12.27 -13.01
N ALA A 70 -0.32 11.86 -12.92
CA ALA A 70 -1.43 12.75 -12.59
C ALA A 70 -1.48 13.07 -11.07
N SER A 71 -1.20 12.09 -10.21
CA SER A 71 -1.45 12.19 -8.77
C SER A 71 -0.36 12.89 -7.96
N PHE A 72 0.91 12.86 -8.40
CA PHE A 72 2.01 13.51 -7.67
C PHE A 72 2.14 15.03 -7.91
N SER A 73 1.33 15.59 -8.82
CA SER A 73 1.38 17.04 -9.13
C SER A 73 0.75 17.95 -8.06
N ARG A 74 0.17 17.36 -6.99
CA ARG A 74 -0.63 18.09 -5.98
C ARG A 74 -0.36 17.75 -4.52
N ALA A 75 0.76 17.12 -4.17
CA ALA A 75 1.12 16.96 -2.76
C ALA A 75 1.88 18.20 -2.26
N PRO A 76 1.32 19.02 -1.35
CA PRO A 76 2.07 20.10 -0.73
C PRO A 76 3.25 19.52 0.06
N LEU A 77 4.39 20.22 0.08
CA LEU A 77 5.63 19.81 0.78
C LEU A 77 5.42 19.43 2.26
N ALA A 78 4.35 19.92 2.89
CA ALA A 78 3.93 19.53 4.24
C ALA A 78 3.62 18.04 4.37
N THR A 79 3.02 17.41 3.35
CA THR A 79 2.66 15.98 3.36
C THR A 79 3.90 15.08 3.38
N LEU A 80 4.98 15.49 2.69
CA LEU A 80 6.24 14.75 2.68
C LEU A 80 6.96 14.80 4.04
N ARG A 81 6.88 15.92 4.76
CA ARG A 81 7.47 16.05 6.11
C ARG A 81 6.75 15.18 7.14
N ALA A 82 5.42 15.08 7.05
CA ALA A 82 4.63 14.24 7.95
C ALA A 82 4.96 12.75 7.76
N LEU A 83 5.13 12.30 6.51
CA LEU A 83 5.51 10.91 6.20
C LEU A 83 6.92 10.56 6.70
N ALA A 84 7.86 11.50 6.58
CA ALA A 84 9.21 11.32 7.13
C ALA A 84 9.20 11.23 8.66
N ALA A 85 8.40 12.06 9.33
CA ALA A 85 8.28 12.05 10.78
C ALA A 85 7.63 10.77 11.32
N SER A 86 6.67 10.16 10.60
CA SER A 86 6.04 8.90 11.03
C SER A 86 6.95 7.67 10.89
N VAL A 87 7.88 7.68 9.93
CA VAL A 87 8.86 6.59 9.75
C VAL A 87 10.00 6.68 10.78
N LEU A 88 10.35 7.88 11.24
CA LEU A 88 11.40 8.10 12.25
C LEU A 88 10.93 7.93 13.70
N ALA A 89 9.63 7.79 13.92
CA ALA A 89 9.02 7.62 15.25
C ALA A 89 8.63 6.17 15.57
N ALA A 90 8.97 5.21 14.70
CA ALA A 90 8.83 3.76 14.87
C ALA A 90 10.21 3.12 15.02
#